data_AF-A0A7C7BXT2-F1
#
_entry.id   AF-A0A7C7BXT2-F1
#
_cell.length_a   1.000
_cell.length_b   1.000
_cell.length_c   1.000
_cell.angle_alpha   90.00
_cell.angle_beta   90.00
_cell.angle_gamma   90.00
#
_symmetry.space_group_name_H-M   'P 1'
#
loop_
_entity.id
_entity.type
_entity.pdbx_description
1 polymer ?
#
loop_
_entity_poly.entity_id
_entity_poly.type
_entity_poly.pdbx_seq_one_letter_code
_entity_poly.pdbx_strand_id
1 'polypeptide(L)'
;MKISSSCVCTIIKTNLIVTCALVLLSLTFAFSAIGQSSLNIVAIVNDEIISDYDLQSRIDFVLFSSGLPNNPNERKRIRYRILNNLINQKLMLQQAKLKKIKVSRKQIGEFIGQVEKQNQMLKGDMAKLLNKNNMDTLTYE
;
A
#
# COMPACT_ATOMS: atom_id res chain seq x y z
N MET A 1 -13.59 23.77 -68.13
CA MET A 1 -14.08 22.54 -67.46
C MET A 1 -14.56 22.93 -66.06
N LYS A 2 -15.88 23.03 -65.84
CA LYS A 2 -16.46 23.60 -64.61
C LYS A 2 -16.46 22.55 -63.51
N ILE A 3 -15.61 22.73 -62.50
CA ILE A 3 -15.68 21.94 -61.26
C ILE A 3 -16.91 22.45 -60.50
N SER A 4 -17.94 21.61 -60.36
CA SER A 4 -19.22 21.98 -59.75
C SER A 4 -19.06 22.34 -58.26
N SER A 5 -19.65 23.46 -57.82
CA SER A 5 -19.58 23.99 -56.44
C SER A 5 -19.97 22.99 -55.35
N SER A 6 -20.80 21.99 -55.69
CA SER A 6 -21.19 20.90 -54.76
C SER A 6 -20.01 19.98 -54.39
N CYS A 7 -19.02 19.86 -55.27
CA CYS A 7 -17.84 19.00 -55.05
C CYS A 7 -16.83 19.68 -54.10
N VAL A 8 -16.63 21.00 -54.28
CA VAL A 8 -15.72 21.81 -53.45
C VAL A 8 -16.25 21.96 -52.01
N CYS A 9 -17.56 22.16 -51.83
CA CYS A 9 -18.18 22.27 -50.51
C CYS A 9 -18.14 20.94 -49.72
N THR A 10 -18.22 19.80 -50.42
CA THR A 10 -18.13 18.47 -49.78
C THR A 10 -16.70 18.22 -49.28
N ILE A 11 -15.67 18.48 -50.09
CA ILE A 11 -14.25 18.29 -49.72
C ILE A 11 -13.84 19.17 -48.53
N ILE A 12 -14.30 20.43 -48.47
CA ILE A 12 -14.01 21.35 -47.34
C ILE A 12 -14.67 20.84 -46.05
N LYS A 13 -15.92 20.33 -46.13
CA LYS A 13 -16.62 19.74 -44.98
C LYS A 13 -15.95 18.46 -44.49
N THR A 14 -15.51 17.57 -45.38
CA THR A 14 -14.83 16.32 -45.00
C THR A 14 -13.48 16.59 -44.34
N ASN A 15 -12.68 17.53 -44.87
CA ASN A 15 -11.39 17.90 -44.27
C ASN A 15 -11.56 18.58 -42.90
N LEU A 16 -12.59 19.41 -42.70
CA LEU A 16 -12.87 20.04 -41.41
C LEU A 16 -13.28 19.02 -40.33
N ILE A 17 -14.07 18.01 -40.71
CA ILE A 17 -14.48 16.91 -39.81
C ILE A 17 -13.28 16.02 -39.46
N VAL A 18 -12.40 15.72 -40.44
CA VAL A 18 -11.19 14.92 -40.22
C VAL A 18 -10.19 15.66 -39.32
N THR A 19 -10.02 16.97 -39.47
CA THR A 19 -9.16 17.77 -38.58
C THR A 19 -9.71 17.87 -37.16
N CYS A 20 -11.03 18.03 -36.99
CA CYS A 20 -11.65 18.00 -35.65
C CYS A 20 -11.52 16.62 -34.99
N ALA A 21 -11.68 15.54 -35.76
CA ALA A 21 -11.49 14.18 -35.25
C ALA A 21 -10.03 13.90 -34.84
N LEU A 22 -9.05 14.42 -35.58
CA LEU A 22 -7.63 14.29 -35.23
C LEU A 22 -7.27 15.06 -33.95
N VAL A 23 -7.83 16.27 -33.78
CA VAL A 23 -7.63 17.09 -32.58
C VAL A 23 -8.30 16.44 -31.36
N LEU A 24 -9.51 15.92 -31.52
CA LEU A 24 -10.22 15.18 -30.44
C LEU A 24 -9.52 13.88 -30.05
N LEU A 25 -8.88 13.18 -31.00
CA LEU A 25 -8.10 11.96 -30.72
C LEU A 25 -6.78 12.25 -29.98
N SER A 26 -6.22 13.45 -30.14
CA SER A 26 -4.99 13.85 -29.42
C SER A 26 -5.23 14.21 -27.94
N LEU A 27 -6.46 14.57 -27.55
CA LEU A 27 -6.79 14.93 -26.17
C LEU A 27 -6.95 13.72 -25.22
N THR A 28 -7.09 12.49 -25.75
CA THR A 28 -7.35 11.29 -24.93
C THR A 28 -6.08 10.64 -24.38
N PHE A 29 -4.88 11.05 -24.81
CA PHE A 29 -3.61 10.47 -24.36
C PHE A 29 -2.99 11.12 -23.10
N ALA A 30 -3.62 12.16 -22.53
CA ALA A 30 -3.07 12.87 -21.36
C ALA A 30 -3.37 12.22 -19.99
N PHE A 31 -4.10 11.10 -19.95
CA PHE A 31 -4.53 10.45 -18.70
C PHE A 31 -3.78 9.13 -18.47
N SER A 32 -2.51 9.19 -18.08
CA SER A 32 -1.84 8.08 -17.34
C SER A 32 -0.50 8.55 -16.76
N ALA A 33 -0.56 9.38 -15.72
CA ALA A 33 0.55 9.56 -14.78
C ALA A 33 0.00 9.43 -13.36
N ILE A 34 -0.59 8.27 -13.05
CA ILE A 34 -1.00 7.94 -11.68
C ILE A 34 0.29 7.65 -10.91
N GLY A 35 0.56 8.48 -9.90
CA GLY A 35 1.85 8.63 -9.24
C GLY A 35 2.48 7.32 -8.76
N GLN A 36 3.79 7.23 -8.97
CA GLN A 36 4.63 6.30 -8.21
C GLN A 36 4.57 6.70 -6.74
N SER A 37 3.89 5.90 -5.93
CA SER A 37 4.06 5.91 -4.47
C SER A 37 5.56 5.70 -4.21
N SER A 38 6.27 6.79 -3.93
CA SER A 38 7.70 6.72 -3.62
C SER A 38 7.83 5.87 -2.36
N LEU A 39 8.36 4.67 -2.52
CA LEU A 39 8.57 3.75 -1.41
C LEU A 39 9.74 4.33 -0.59
N ASN A 40 9.40 5.15 0.40
CA ASN A 40 10.39 5.83 1.23
C ASN A 40 11.10 4.78 2.09
N ILE A 41 12.43 4.70 1.97
CA ILE A 41 13.26 3.75 2.72
C ILE A 41 13.69 4.41 4.02
N VAL A 42 13.41 3.76 5.16
CA VAL A 42 13.81 4.26 6.49
C VAL A 42 15.05 3.56 7.03
N ALA A 43 15.31 2.32 6.62
CA ALA A 43 16.52 1.59 6.94
C ALA A 43 16.77 0.45 5.94
N ILE A 44 18.02 0.04 5.84
CA ILE A 44 18.47 -1.13 5.08
C ILE A 44 19.21 -2.04 6.06
N VAL A 45 18.84 -3.32 6.12
CA VAL A 45 19.37 -4.32 7.05
C VAL A 45 19.94 -5.47 6.22
N ASN A 46 21.25 -5.47 6.02
CA ASN A 46 21.92 -6.28 4.99
C ASN A 46 21.27 -6.00 3.63
N ASP A 47 20.63 -6.99 3.01
CA ASP A 47 20.00 -6.87 1.70
C ASP A 47 18.47 -6.66 1.77
N GLU A 48 17.91 -6.46 2.97
CA GLU A 48 16.47 -6.24 3.17
C GLU A 48 16.14 -4.80 3.56
N ILE A 49 15.06 -4.28 2.96
CA ILE A 49 14.59 -2.91 3.18
C ILE A 49 13.53 -2.89 4.29
N ILE A 50 13.57 -1.83 5.10
CA ILE A 50 12.46 -1.41 5.95
C ILE A 50 11.91 -0.12 5.33
N SER A 51 10.63 -0.16 4.92
CA SER A 51 9.95 0.99 4.31
C SER A 51 9.33 1.90 5.37
N ASP A 52 9.01 3.15 5.01
CA ASP A 52 8.25 4.04 5.89
C ASP A 52 6.86 3.44 6.17
N TYR A 53 6.24 2.76 5.20
CA TYR A 53 4.99 2.05 5.42
C TYR A 53 5.10 1.03 6.57
N ASP A 54 6.14 0.19 6.59
CA ASP A 54 6.35 -0.80 7.66
C ASP A 54 6.48 -0.11 9.03
N LEU A 55 7.20 1.02 9.07
CA LEU A 55 7.39 1.79 10.28
C LEU A 55 6.09 2.46 10.76
N GLN A 56 5.31 3.08 9.86
CA GLN A 56 4.04 3.71 10.22
C GLN A 56 3.01 2.69 10.67
N SER A 57 2.83 1.60 9.92
CA SER A 57 1.90 0.52 10.26
C SER A 57 2.22 -0.07 11.64
N ARG A 58 3.50 -0.23 11.97
CA ARG A 58 3.92 -0.71 13.30
C ARG A 58 3.70 0.34 14.40
N ILE A 59 3.88 1.62 14.11
CA ILE A 59 3.54 2.72 15.04
C ILE A 59 2.04 2.70 15.35
N ASP A 60 1.19 2.62 14.32
CA ASP A 60 -0.26 2.61 14.46
C ASP A 60 -0.73 1.42 15.29
N PHE A 61 -0.19 0.24 15.00
CA PHE A 61 -0.47 -0.97 15.78
C PHE A 61 -0.06 -0.83 17.26
N VAL A 62 1.13 -0.30 17.55
CA VAL A 62 1.59 -0.15 18.94
C VAL A 62 0.73 0.88 19.69
N LEU A 63 0.37 1.98 19.06
CA LEU A 63 -0.49 3.00 19.67
C LEU A 63 -1.87 2.41 20.00
N PHE A 64 -2.46 1.71 19.03
CA PHE A 64 -3.76 1.06 19.19
C PHE A 64 -3.73 -0.02 20.28
N SER A 65 -2.80 -0.97 20.19
CA SER A 65 -2.72 -2.12 21.10
C SER A 65 -2.36 -1.72 22.54
N SER A 66 -1.63 -0.63 22.72
CA SER A 66 -1.24 -0.12 24.03
C SER A 66 -2.18 0.95 24.60
N GLY A 67 -3.25 1.30 23.87
CA GLY A 67 -4.18 2.36 24.27
C GLY A 67 -3.54 3.75 24.37
N LEU A 68 -2.42 3.98 23.67
CA LEU A 68 -1.74 5.26 23.65
C LEU A 68 -2.44 6.22 22.67
N PRO A 69 -2.49 7.52 22.98
CA PRO A 69 -3.12 8.48 22.10
C PRO A 69 -2.33 8.62 20.79
N ASN A 70 -3.03 8.58 19.65
CA ASN A 70 -2.43 8.79 18.34
C ASN A 70 -2.21 10.29 18.07
N ASN A 71 -1.15 10.84 18.66
CA ASN A 71 -0.75 12.23 18.47
C ASN A 71 0.74 12.34 18.03
N PRO A 72 1.16 13.48 17.45
CA PRO A 72 2.51 13.62 16.92
C PRO A 72 3.63 13.43 17.96
N ASN A 73 3.39 13.80 19.22
CA ASN A 73 4.39 13.68 20.29
C ASN A 73 4.65 12.23 20.65
N GLU A 74 3.59 11.44 20.86
CA GLU A 74 3.70 10.01 21.15
C GLU A 74 4.30 9.24 19.97
N ARG A 75 3.87 9.56 18.74
CA ARG A 75 4.45 8.99 17.52
C ARG A 75 5.96 9.24 17.45
N LYS A 76 6.42 10.48 17.68
CA LYS A 76 7.84 10.84 17.69
C LYS A 76 8.61 10.10 18.79
N ARG A 77 8.03 9.98 19.99
CA ARG A 77 8.61 9.29 21.14
C ARG A 77 8.89 7.81 20.87
N ILE A 78 7.94 7.10 20.26
CA ILE A 78 8.07 5.64 20.04
C ILE A 78 8.74 5.28 18.71
N ARG A 79 8.80 6.19 17.74
CA ARG A 79 9.34 5.94 16.38
C ARG A 79 10.70 5.26 16.40
N TYR A 80 11.67 5.79 17.16
CA TYR A 80 13.01 5.22 17.22
C TYR A 80 13.04 3.81 17.84
N ARG A 81 12.25 3.60 18.90
CA ARG A 81 12.12 2.28 19.54
C ARG A 81 11.54 1.26 18.57
N ILE A 82 10.53 1.65 17.80
CA ILE A 82 9.88 0.77 16.82
C ILE A 82 10.82 0.47 15.66
N LEU A 83 11.54 1.47 15.14
CA LEU A 83 12.54 1.25 14.09
C LEU A 83 13.59 0.22 14.52
N ASN A 84 14.14 0.35 15.73
CA ASN A 84 15.10 -0.63 16.26
C ASN A 84 14.48 -2.02 16.43
N ASN A 85 13.21 -2.09 16.82
CA ASN A 85 12.50 -3.36 16.92
C ASN A 85 12.31 -4.03 15.53
N LEU A 86 12.01 -3.25 14.50
CA LEU A 86 11.91 -3.73 13.11
C LEU A 86 13.26 -4.21 12.59
N ILE A 87 14.35 -3.49 12.88
CA ILE A 87 15.72 -3.91 12.53
C ILE A 87 16.04 -5.26 13.19
N ASN A 88 15.78 -5.40 14.49
CA ASN A 88 16.01 -6.65 15.21
C ASN A 88 15.15 -7.80 14.66
N GLN A 89 13.88 -7.54 14.33
CA GLN A 89 13.01 -8.54 13.71
C GLN A 89 13.53 -8.98 12.34
N LYS A 90 13.99 -8.05 11.50
CA LYS A 90 14.60 -8.37 10.21
C LYS A 90 15.81 -9.28 10.37
N LEU A 91 16.71 -8.96 11.30
CA LEU A 91 17.87 -9.81 11.60
C LEU A 91 17.43 -11.21 12.10
N MET A 92 16.44 -11.29 12.99
CA MET A 92 15.90 -12.56 13.48
C MET A 92 15.30 -13.41 12.36
N LEU A 93 14.52 -12.80 11.46
CA LEU A 93 13.91 -13.49 10.32
C LEU A 93 14.97 -13.99 9.33
N GLN A 94 16.02 -13.22 9.09
CA GLN A 94 17.17 -13.67 8.28
C GLN A 94 17.84 -14.89 8.92
N GLN A 95 18.10 -14.86 10.24
CA GLN A 95 18.68 -16.01 10.95
C GLN A 95 17.76 -17.23 10.96
N ALA A 96 16.44 -17.03 11.10
CA ALA A 96 15.45 -18.10 11.02
C ALA A 96 15.44 -18.75 9.63
N LYS A 97 15.55 -17.94 8.57
CA LYS A 97 15.66 -18.41 7.17
C LYS A 97 16.92 -19.26 6.97
N LEU A 98 18.06 -18.81 7.49
CA LEU A 98 19.32 -19.58 7.45
C LEU A 98 19.20 -20.92 8.18
N LYS A 99 18.51 -20.93 9.32
CA LYS A 99 18.22 -22.14 10.11
C LYS A 99 17.05 -22.97 9.58
N LYS A 100 16.46 -22.59 8.44
CA LYS A 100 15.30 -23.26 7.80
C LYS A 100 14.10 -23.43 8.73
N ILE A 101 13.91 -22.50 9.67
CA ILE A 101 12.74 -22.48 10.54
C ILE A 101 11.54 -22.04 9.70
N LYS A 102 10.46 -22.84 9.71
CA LYS A 102 9.23 -22.57 8.97
C LYS A 102 8.04 -22.64 9.92
N VAL A 103 7.12 -21.69 9.76
CA VAL A 103 5.83 -21.67 10.47
C VAL A 103 4.74 -21.83 9.43
N SER A 104 3.84 -22.78 9.65
CA SER A 104 2.69 -23.01 8.75
C SER A 104 1.56 -22.01 9.03
N ARG A 105 0.75 -21.72 8.01
CA ARG A 105 -0.46 -20.88 8.18
C ARG A 105 -1.42 -21.45 9.24
N LYS A 106 -1.46 -22.77 9.40
CA LYS A 106 -2.24 -23.43 10.45
C LYS A 106 -1.76 -23.04 11.85
N GLN A 107 -0.44 -23.07 12.10
CA GLN A 107 0.14 -22.67 13.39
C GLN A 107 -0.11 -21.20 13.69
N ILE A 108 -0.02 -20.32 12.68
CA ILE A 108 -0.36 -18.90 12.82
C ILE A 108 -1.84 -18.76 13.22
N GLY A 109 -2.76 -19.40 12.51
CA GLY A 109 -4.18 -19.35 12.83
C GLY A 109 -4.55 -19.92 14.21
N GLU A 110 -3.86 -20.99 14.65
CA GLU A 110 -4.01 -21.54 16.00
C GLU A 110 -3.54 -20.55 17.06
N PHE A 111 -2.40 -19.90 16.84
CA PHE A 111 -1.88 -18.88 17.75
C PHE A 111 -2.79 -17.65 17.82
N ILE A 112 -3.28 -17.16 16.67
CA ILE A 112 -4.24 -16.05 16.61
C ILE A 112 -5.49 -16.40 17.43
N GLY A 113 -6.05 -17.60 17.26
CA GLY A 113 -7.21 -18.05 18.02
C GLY A 113 -6.96 -18.11 19.54
N GLN A 114 -5.73 -18.45 19.95
CA GLN A 114 -5.34 -18.40 21.37
C GLN A 114 -5.28 -16.97 21.91
N VAL A 115 -4.77 -16.02 21.12
CA VAL A 115 -4.73 -14.60 21.52
C VAL A 115 -6.13 -14.00 21.55
N GLU A 116 -6.99 -14.32 20.58
CA GLU A 116 -8.40 -13.90 20.59
C GLU A 116 -9.10 -14.39 21.86
N LYS A 117 -8.91 -15.66 22.23
CA LYS A 117 -9.45 -16.21 23.48
C LYS A 117 -8.92 -15.48 24.73
N GLN A 118 -7.64 -15.14 24.77
CA GLN A 118 -7.04 -14.38 25.87
C GLN A 118 -7.64 -12.97 25.99
N ASN A 119 -8.00 -12.35 24.86
CA ASN A 119 -8.63 -11.04 24.82
C ASN A 119 -10.17 -11.11 24.88
N GLN A 120 -10.75 -12.27 25.21
CA GLN A 120 -12.21 -12.48 25.27
C GLN A 120 -12.93 -12.18 23.95
N MET A 121 -12.26 -12.37 22.83
CA MET A 121 -12.76 -12.14 21.48
C MET A 121 -13.25 -13.45 20.85
N LEU A 122 -14.23 -13.38 19.95
CA LEU A 122 -14.61 -14.53 19.14
C LEU A 122 -13.58 -14.74 18.02
N LYS A 123 -13.57 -15.96 17.47
CA LYS A 123 -12.66 -16.31 16.39
C LYS A 123 -12.85 -15.38 15.18
N GLY A 124 -11.77 -14.76 14.72
CA GLY A 124 -11.74 -13.83 13.59
C GLY A 124 -12.16 -12.40 13.93
N ASP A 125 -12.54 -12.11 15.17
CA ASP A 125 -12.85 -10.74 15.58
C ASP A 125 -11.62 -9.85 15.61
N MET A 126 -10.41 -10.41 15.81
CA MET A 126 -9.19 -9.60 15.78
C MET A 126 -8.94 -9.04 14.39
N ALA A 127 -9.11 -9.85 13.35
CA ALA A 127 -9.00 -9.39 11.97
C ALA A 127 -10.04 -8.30 11.66
N LYS A 128 -11.28 -8.45 12.12
CA LYS A 128 -12.32 -7.41 11.97
C LYS A 128 -11.94 -6.13 12.71
N LEU A 129 -11.40 -6.25 13.91
CA LEU A 129 -10.99 -5.12 14.74
C LEU A 129 -9.87 -4.31 14.07
N LEU A 130 -8.83 -4.98 13.57
CA LEU A 130 -7.71 -4.32 12.88
C LEU A 130 -8.20 -3.64 11.59
N ASN A 131 -8.98 -4.34 10.77
CA ASN A 131 -9.55 -3.79 9.53
C ASN A 131 -10.45 -2.57 9.80
N LYS A 132 -11.29 -2.62 10.85
CA LYS A 132 -12.14 -1.49 11.27
C LYS A 132 -11.34 -0.24 11.62
N ASN A 133 -10.11 -0.42 12.11
CA ASN A 133 -9.21 0.67 12.48
C ASN A 133 -8.18 0.99 11.38
N ASN A 134 -8.42 0.55 10.13
CA ASN A 134 -7.54 0.75 8.97
C ASN A 134 -6.10 0.22 9.17
N MET A 135 -5.95 -0.81 10.01
CA MET A 135 -4.68 -1.50 10.21
C MET A 135 -4.64 -2.77 9.36
N ASP A 136 -3.53 -2.99 8.67
CA ASP A 136 -3.31 -4.20 7.89
C ASP A 136 -3.21 -5.42 8.83
N THR A 137 -3.99 -6.46 8.53
CA THR A 137 -3.95 -7.74 9.23
C THR A 137 -2.57 -8.40 9.18
N LEU A 138 -1.78 -8.15 8.12
CA LEU A 138 -0.40 -8.65 8.01
C LEU A 138 0.56 -8.05 9.05
N THR A 139 0.20 -6.93 9.69
CA THR A 139 1.00 -6.37 10.79
C THR A 139 0.99 -7.29 12.02
N TYR A 140 -0.03 -8.14 12.12
CA TYR A 140 -0.31 -9.01 13.26
C TYR A 140 0.00 -10.49 13.00
N GLU A 141 -0.02 -10.93 11.74
CA GLU A 141 0.30 -12.31 11.31
C GLU A 141 1.81 -12.56 11.15
#